data_AF-A0AAV2IP44-F1
#
_entry.id   AF-A0AAV2IP44-F1
#
_cell.length_a   1.000
_cell.length_b   1.000
_cell.length_c   1.000
_cell.angle_alpha   90.00
_cell.angle_beta   90.00
_cell.angle_gamma   90.00
#
_symmetry.space_group_name_H-M   'P 1'
#
loop_
_entity.id
_entity.type
_entity.pdbx_description
1 polymer ?
#
loop_
_entity_poly.entity_id
_entity_poly.type
_entity_poly.pdbx_seq_one_letter_code
_entity_poly.pdbx_strand_id
1 'polypeptide(L)'
;RNTLLWTDRDCSTTTEGNTIIRCVCNHMSVYSLLMSLHEAHTKDIRLIILTKVGLSTSVVCFSITLGVFVYLFKEMKADVAVTHISLCGSLLISHLIFLLGIDATNNKLLCKAVAASLQYFLLTAQFSMMFEGIQLLSVIYFPFRTKSNWKFYLPIIFG
;
A
#
# COMPACT_ATOMS: atom_id res chain seq x y z
N ARG A 1 23.59 -14.24 -13.91
CA ARG A 1 23.30 -14.75 -12.54
C ARG A 1 23.47 -13.57 -11.59
N ASN A 2 22.36 -13.05 -11.05
CA ASN A 2 22.22 -12.13 -9.88
C ASN A 2 22.48 -10.62 -10.08
N THR A 3 21.46 -9.86 -10.49
CA THR A 3 21.49 -8.39 -10.70
C THR A 3 20.75 -7.60 -9.60
N LEU A 4 20.91 -7.97 -8.33
CA LEU A 4 20.22 -7.32 -7.20
C LEU A 4 21.14 -6.72 -6.12
N LEU A 5 22.47 -6.79 -6.27
CA LEU A 5 23.41 -6.12 -5.37
C LEU A 5 23.98 -4.85 -6.02
N TRP A 6 24.01 -3.75 -5.25
CA TRP A 6 24.84 -2.58 -5.58
C TRP A 6 26.28 -3.04 -5.81
N THR A 7 26.84 -2.69 -6.95
CA THR A 7 28.18 -3.12 -7.37
C THR A 7 28.85 -1.96 -8.07
N ASP A 8 30.07 -1.65 -7.64
CA ASP A 8 30.91 -0.56 -8.18
C ASP A 8 31.57 -0.92 -9.52
N ARG A 9 31.32 -2.14 -10.03
CA ARG A 9 31.89 -2.61 -11.30
C ARG A 9 31.21 -1.88 -12.46
N ASP A 10 32.02 -1.37 -13.38
CA ASP A 10 31.61 -0.60 -14.57
C ASP A 10 30.95 0.76 -14.29
N CYS A 11 31.33 1.44 -13.20
CA CYS A 11 31.07 2.86 -13.03
C CYS A 11 32.33 3.71 -13.27
N SER A 12 32.19 4.74 -14.09
CA SER A 12 33.27 5.64 -14.48
C SER A 12 32.91 7.08 -14.15
N THR A 13 33.83 7.78 -13.50
CA THR A 13 33.68 9.20 -13.18
C THR A 13 34.27 9.99 -14.34
N THR A 14 33.43 10.64 -15.13
CA THR A 14 33.84 11.51 -16.24
C THR A 14 33.71 12.96 -15.81
N THR A 15 34.82 13.70 -15.83
CA THR A 15 34.84 15.13 -15.51
C THR A 15 34.54 15.92 -16.77
N GLU A 16 33.41 16.63 -16.81
CA GLU A 16 33.02 17.48 -17.95
C GLU A 16 33.25 18.94 -17.56
N GLY A 17 34.41 19.50 -17.94
CA GLY A 17 34.85 20.83 -17.51
C GLY A 17 35.35 20.87 -16.06
N ASN A 18 36.17 21.88 -15.72
CA ASN A 18 36.90 21.99 -14.44
C ASN A 18 36.04 22.03 -13.16
N THR A 19 34.72 21.91 -13.26
CA THR A 19 33.79 22.09 -12.14
C THR A 19 32.64 21.07 -12.09
N ILE A 20 32.50 20.15 -13.06
CA ILE A 20 31.38 19.20 -13.08
C ILE A 20 31.89 17.77 -13.16
N ILE A 21 31.60 17.00 -12.11
CA ILE A 21 31.93 15.58 -12.00
C ILE A 21 30.66 14.79 -12.36
N ARG A 22 30.67 14.03 -13.47
CA ARG A 22 29.59 13.09 -13.81
C ARG A 22 30.01 11.66 -13.48
N CYS A 23 29.14 10.89 -12.85
CA CYS A 23 29.32 9.45 -12.69
C CYS A 23 28.43 8.70 -13.69
N VAL A 24 29.02 7.77 -14.44
CA VAL A 24 28.34 6.97 -15.47
C VAL A 24 28.52 5.49 -15.12
N CYS A 25 27.43 4.80 -14.76
CA CYS A 25 27.47 3.37 -14.48
C CYS A 25 26.62 2.59 -15.50
N ASN A 26 27.16 1.52 -16.08
CA ASN A 26 26.47 0.72 -17.12
C ASN A 26 25.59 -0.41 -16.56
N HIS A 27 25.63 -0.67 -15.25
CA HIS A 27 24.84 -1.73 -14.60
C HIS A 27 23.73 -1.12 -13.73
N MET A 28 22.76 -0.52 -14.40
CA MET A 28 21.59 0.08 -13.76
C MET A 28 20.62 -1.01 -13.31
N SER A 29 20.18 -0.97 -12.06
CA SER A 29 19.14 -1.88 -11.61
C SER A 29 17.80 -1.48 -12.24
N VAL A 30 17.02 -2.43 -12.75
CA VAL A 30 15.73 -2.12 -13.41
C VAL A 30 14.78 -1.33 -12.49
N TYR A 31 14.92 -1.43 -11.17
CA TYR A 31 14.16 -0.65 -10.19
C TYR A 31 14.57 0.83 -10.08
N SER A 32 15.81 1.18 -10.46
CA SER A 32 16.27 2.58 -10.45
C SER A 32 15.65 3.41 -11.58
N LEU A 33 15.13 2.80 -12.65
CA LEU A 33 14.40 3.50 -13.71
C LEU A 33 12.99 3.95 -13.28
N LEU A 34 12.31 3.19 -12.39
CA LEU A 34 11.04 3.63 -11.78
C LEU A 34 11.24 4.67 -10.67
N MET A 35 12.41 4.68 -10.02
CA MET A 35 12.75 5.61 -8.95
C MET A 35 13.57 6.83 -9.44
N SER A 36 14.06 6.80 -10.69
CA SER A 36 14.76 7.92 -11.31
C SER A 36 13.73 8.93 -11.78
N LEU A 37 13.27 9.72 -10.82
CA LEU A 37 12.78 11.06 -11.07
C LEU A 37 13.98 11.87 -11.59
N HIS A 38 14.30 11.67 -12.87
CA HIS A 38 15.23 12.53 -13.58
C HIS A 38 14.62 13.94 -13.54
N GLU A 39 15.35 14.87 -12.91
CA GLU A 39 14.98 16.24 -12.54
C GLU A 39 14.39 16.48 -11.13
N ALA A 40 14.99 15.87 -10.11
CA ALA A 40 14.83 16.23 -8.70
C ALA A 40 15.43 17.62 -8.33
N HIS A 41 15.18 18.67 -9.12
CA HIS A 41 15.59 20.04 -8.80
C HIS A 41 14.45 21.06 -8.76
N THR A 42 13.27 20.73 -9.28
CA THR A 42 12.03 21.40 -8.93
C THR A 42 11.28 20.51 -7.96
N LYS A 43 11.11 20.96 -6.71
CA LYS A 43 10.21 20.33 -5.72
C LYS A 43 8.97 19.78 -6.45
N ASP A 44 8.74 18.48 -6.35
CA ASP A 44 7.65 17.73 -6.98
C ASP A 44 6.25 18.12 -6.45
N ILE A 45 5.92 19.42 -6.53
CA ILE A 45 4.64 19.98 -6.10
C ILE A 45 3.50 19.25 -6.84
N ARG A 46 3.71 18.88 -8.10
CA ARG A 46 2.74 18.09 -8.88
C ARG A 46 2.46 16.72 -8.27
N LEU A 47 3.51 15.99 -7.85
CA LEU A 47 3.36 14.67 -7.22
C LEU A 47 2.66 14.80 -5.86
N ILE A 48 3.03 15.80 -5.06
CA ILE A 48 2.42 16.07 -3.76
C ILE A 48 0.93 16.42 -3.91
N ILE A 49 0.59 17.27 -4.86
CA ILE A 49 -0.81 17.62 -5.18
C ILE A 49 -1.57 16.37 -5.61
N LEU A 50 -1.01 15.57 -6.53
CA LEU A 50 -1.64 14.35 -7.01
C LEU A 50 -1.89 13.37 -5.86
N THR A 51 -0.92 13.17 -4.98
CA THR A 51 -1.06 12.30 -3.82
C THR A 51 -2.08 12.85 -2.82
N LYS A 52 -2.09 14.16 -2.52
CA LYS A 52 -3.08 14.77 -1.61
C LYS A 52 -4.51 14.65 -2.18
N VAL A 53 -4.70 14.92 -3.48
CA VAL A 53 -6.01 14.79 -4.16
C VAL A 53 -6.45 13.32 -4.23
N GLY A 54 -5.53 12.42 -4.58
CA GLY A 54 -5.80 10.99 -4.62
C GLY A 54 -6.20 10.46 -3.24
N LEU A 55 -5.44 10.82 -2.20
CA LEU A 55 -5.69 10.36 -0.84
C LEU A 55 -7.04 10.87 -0.29
N SER A 56 -7.35 12.15 -0.49
CA SER A 56 -8.64 12.71 -0.07
C SER A 56 -9.82 12.04 -0.78
N THR A 57 -9.70 11.80 -2.10
CA THR A 57 -10.71 11.08 -2.88
C THR A 57 -10.92 9.65 -2.37
N SER A 58 -9.82 8.93 -2.10
CA SER A 58 -9.89 7.58 -1.52
C SER A 58 -10.58 7.57 -0.16
N VAL A 59 -10.24 8.51 0.74
CA VAL A 59 -10.88 8.62 2.06
C VAL A 59 -12.39 8.79 1.92
N VAL A 60 -12.83 9.71 1.06
CA VAL A 60 -14.28 9.93 0.81
C VAL A 60 -14.95 8.66 0.28
N CYS A 61 -14.33 7.99 -0.69
CA CYS A 61 -14.86 6.75 -1.26
C CYS A 61 -14.97 5.63 -0.23
N PHE A 62 -13.92 5.42 0.58
CA PHE A 62 -13.93 4.40 1.64
C PHE A 62 -14.97 4.71 2.73
N SER A 63 -15.12 5.98 3.11
CA SER A 63 -16.15 6.40 4.07
C SER A 63 -17.57 6.13 3.56
N ILE A 64 -17.85 6.44 2.29
CA ILE A 64 -19.15 6.15 1.66
C ILE A 64 -19.38 4.65 1.61
N THR A 65 -18.38 3.87 1.18
CA THR A 65 -18.46 2.41 1.10
C THR A 65 -18.75 1.79 2.46
N LEU A 66 -18.05 2.24 3.52
CA LEU A 66 -18.29 1.79 4.89
C LEU A 66 -19.72 2.13 5.34
N GLY A 67 -20.20 3.34 5.07
CA GLY A 67 -21.56 3.76 5.40
C GLY A 67 -22.63 2.92 4.70
N VAL A 68 -22.43 2.63 3.41
CA VAL A 68 -23.31 1.74 2.63
C VAL A 68 -23.31 0.34 3.21
N PHE A 69 -22.14 -0.23 3.53
CA PHE A 69 -22.06 -1.54 4.16
C PHE A 69 -22.76 -1.59 5.52
N VAL A 70 -22.56 -0.58 6.39
CA VAL A 70 -23.24 -0.51 7.70
C VAL A 70 -24.76 -0.37 7.55
N TYR A 71 -25.23 0.40 6.56
CA TYR A 71 -26.66 0.55 6.29
C TYR A 71 -27.27 -0.76 5.74
N LEU A 72 -26.59 -1.41 4.80
CA LEU A 72 -26.99 -2.68 4.19
C LEU A 72 -26.73 -3.90 5.09
N PHE A 73 -25.96 -3.74 6.17
CA PHE A 73 -25.64 -4.79 7.15
C PHE A 73 -26.89 -5.39 7.79
N LYS A 74 -28.01 -4.65 7.75
CA LYS A 74 -29.31 -5.11 8.22
C LYS A 74 -29.92 -6.20 7.33
N GLU A 75 -29.50 -6.31 6.08
CA GLU A 75 -30.08 -7.20 5.06
C GLU A 75 -29.11 -8.30 4.56
N MET A 76 -27.79 -8.13 4.76
CA MET A 76 -26.75 -8.99 4.18
C MET A 76 -26.08 -9.91 5.21
N LYS A 77 -25.66 -11.11 4.78
CA LYS A 77 -24.93 -12.11 5.59
C LYS A 77 -23.74 -11.47 6.33
N ALA A 78 -23.78 -11.51 7.67
CA ALA A 78 -22.79 -10.90 8.56
C ALA A 78 -21.33 -11.29 8.25
N ASP A 79 -21.09 -12.47 7.68
CA ASP A 79 -19.75 -12.99 7.36
C ASP A 79 -19.03 -12.15 6.29
N VAL A 80 -19.71 -11.81 5.19
CA VAL A 80 -19.10 -11.03 4.10
C VAL A 80 -18.89 -9.58 4.54
N ALA A 81 -19.83 -9.05 5.32
CA ALA A 81 -19.83 -7.66 5.71
C ALA A 81 -18.76 -7.33 6.77
N VAL A 82 -18.38 -8.29 7.63
CA VAL A 82 -17.24 -8.10 8.58
C VAL A 82 -15.90 -8.03 7.85
N THR A 83 -15.66 -8.83 6.80
CA THR A 83 -14.38 -8.76 6.06
C THR A 83 -14.24 -7.45 5.29
N HIS A 84 -15.29 -6.99 4.61
CA HIS A 84 -15.29 -5.69 3.95
C HIS A 84 -15.06 -4.53 4.92
N ILE A 85 -15.64 -4.58 6.13
CA ILE A 85 -15.42 -3.57 7.17
C ILE A 85 -13.95 -3.55 7.62
N SER A 86 -13.35 -4.71 7.90
CA SER A 86 -11.94 -4.79 8.33
C SER A 86 -10.98 -4.26 7.26
N LEU A 87 -11.27 -4.53 5.99
CA LEU A 87 -10.49 -4.04 4.85
C LEU A 87 -10.64 -2.52 4.68
N CYS A 88 -11.87 -2.01 4.64
CA CYS A 88 -12.11 -0.57 4.50
C CYS A 88 -11.57 0.21 5.71
N GLY A 89 -11.71 -0.34 6.92
CA GLY A 89 -11.20 0.25 8.15
C GLY A 89 -9.68 0.35 8.18
N SER A 90 -8.97 -0.75 7.89
CA SER A 90 -7.50 -0.75 7.85
C SER A 90 -6.94 0.20 6.78
N LEU A 91 -7.56 0.24 5.59
CA LEU A 91 -7.19 1.18 4.53
C LEU A 91 -7.45 2.64 4.94
N LEU A 92 -8.58 2.94 5.56
CA LEU A 92 -8.93 4.29 6.00
C LEU A 92 -7.94 4.79 7.08
N ILE A 93 -7.61 3.94 8.07
CA ILE A 93 -6.61 4.24 9.09
C ILE A 93 -5.25 4.53 8.44
N SER A 94 -4.84 3.70 7.48
CA SER A 94 -3.60 3.88 6.74
C SER A 94 -3.55 5.23 5.98
N HIS A 95 -4.66 5.61 5.33
CA HIS A 95 -4.76 6.90 4.63
C HIS A 95 -4.69 8.08 5.61
N LEU A 96 -5.31 7.98 6.79
CA LEU A 96 -5.22 9.02 7.82
C LEU A 96 -3.78 9.17 8.35
N ILE A 97 -3.10 8.05 8.62
CA ILE A 97 -1.70 8.04 9.06
C ILE A 97 -0.80 8.67 7.99
N PHE A 98 -1.03 8.35 6.72
CA PHE A 98 -0.27 8.94 5.61
C PHE A 98 -0.50 10.46 5.49
N LEU A 99 -1.75 10.91 5.65
CA LEU A 99 -2.09 12.33 5.58
C LEU A 99 -1.47 13.13 6.73
N LEU A 100 -1.45 12.57 7.95
CA LEU A 100 -0.79 13.18 9.10
C LEU A 100 0.74 13.11 9.00
N GLY A 101 1.27 12.04 8.41
CA GLY A 101 2.71 11.80 8.25
C GLY A 101 3.37 12.70 7.20
N ILE A 102 2.68 13.01 6.10
CA ILE A 102 3.23 13.84 5.03
C ILE A 102 3.49 15.29 5.50
N ASP A 103 2.61 15.83 6.35
CA ASP A 103 2.75 17.18 6.93
C ASP A 103 3.80 17.24 8.05
N ALA A 104 4.15 16.10 8.67
CA ALA A 104 5.10 15.99 9.77
C ALA A 104 6.44 15.31 9.39
N THR A 105 6.96 15.60 8.19
CA THR A 105 8.19 14.97 7.62
C THR A 105 9.49 15.32 8.39
N ASN A 106 9.48 16.21 9.38
CA ASN A 106 10.69 16.62 10.08
C ASN A 106 11.34 15.53 10.96
N ASN A 107 10.59 14.48 11.33
CA ASN A 107 11.03 13.47 12.29
C ASN A 107 11.28 12.11 11.59
N LYS A 108 12.55 11.69 11.54
CA LYS A 108 12.96 10.39 10.95
C LYS A 108 12.25 9.18 11.58
N LEU A 109 11.94 9.25 12.88
CA LEU A 109 11.21 8.21 13.59
C LEU A 109 9.76 8.08 13.10
N LEU A 110 9.07 9.21 12.92
CA LEU A 110 7.70 9.27 12.39
C LEU A 110 7.64 8.74 10.96
N CYS A 111 8.60 9.13 10.10
CA CYS A 111 8.67 8.62 8.73
C CYS A 111 8.81 7.08 8.69
N LYS A 112 9.71 6.52 9.51
CA LYS A 112 9.85 5.06 9.63
C LYS A 112 8.59 4.39 10.17
N ALA A 113 7.96 4.99 11.19
CA ALA A 113 6.73 4.45 11.77
C ALA A 113 5.60 4.42 10.73
N VAL A 114 5.39 5.51 10.00
CA VAL A 114 4.40 5.61 8.92
C VAL A 114 4.64 4.55 7.85
N ALA A 115 5.89 4.39 7.37
CA ALA A 115 6.24 3.37 6.39
C ALA A 115 5.95 1.94 6.89
N ALA A 116 6.31 1.62 8.14
CA ALA A 116 6.03 0.33 8.73
C ALA A 116 4.51 0.08 8.90
N SER A 117 3.77 1.11 9.33
CA SER A 117 2.32 1.05 9.45
C SER A 117 1.66 0.80 8.09
N LEU A 118 2.03 1.54 7.05
CA LEU A 118 1.53 1.35 5.68
C LEU A 118 1.76 -0.09 5.20
N GLN A 119 2.98 -0.61 5.40
CA GLN A 119 3.34 -1.97 5.01
C GLN A 119 2.46 -3.00 5.73
N TYR A 120 2.27 -2.84 7.03
CA TYR A 120 1.43 -3.74 7.83
C TYR A 120 -0.03 -3.71 7.36
N PHE A 121 -0.64 -2.53 7.24
CA PHE A 121 -2.04 -2.41 6.82
C PHE A 121 -2.26 -2.93 5.39
N LEU A 122 -1.30 -2.71 4.48
CA LEU A 122 -1.37 -3.24 3.13
C LEU A 122 -1.32 -4.77 3.12
N LEU A 123 -0.45 -5.38 3.93
CA LEU A 123 -0.40 -6.83 4.09
C LEU A 123 -1.73 -7.36 4.63
N THR A 124 -2.26 -6.79 5.71
CA THR A 124 -3.56 -7.19 6.28
C THR A 124 -4.69 -7.11 5.24
N ALA A 125 -4.70 -6.05 4.42
CA ALA A 125 -5.68 -5.91 3.33
C ALA A 125 -5.52 -7.00 2.26
N GLN A 126 -4.28 -7.32 1.85
CA GLN A 126 -3.99 -8.38 0.88
C GLN A 126 -4.40 -9.76 1.42
N PHE A 127 -4.09 -10.06 2.68
CA PHE A 127 -4.51 -11.31 3.32
C PHE A 127 -6.03 -11.42 3.43
N SER A 128 -6.72 -10.32 3.77
CA SER A 128 -8.18 -10.29 3.86
C SER A 128 -8.83 -10.52 2.48
N MET A 129 -8.33 -9.87 1.43
CA MET A 129 -8.75 -10.11 0.04
C MET A 129 -8.51 -11.55 -0.41
N MET A 130 -7.34 -12.12 -0.08
CA MET A 130 -7.03 -13.52 -0.40
C MET A 130 -8.00 -14.47 0.30
N PHE A 131 -8.38 -14.18 1.54
CA PHE A 131 -9.35 -14.96 2.29
C PHE A 131 -10.76 -14.89 1.69
N GLU A 132 -11.21 -13.71 1.24
CA GLU A 132 -12.47 -13.59 0.48
C GLU A 132 -12.44 -14.44 -0.80
N GLY A 133 -11.32 -14.40 -1.53
CA GLY A 133 -11.10 -15.25 -2.70
C GLY A 133 -11.25 -16.75 -2.39
N ILE A 134 -10.62 -17.21 -1.30
CA ILE A 134 -10.72 -18.61 -0.83
C ILE A 134 -12.15 -18.96 -0.39
N GLN A 135 -12.86 -18.04 0.28
CA GLN A 135 -14.25 -18.24 0.66
C GLN A 135 -15.16 -18.40 -0.57
N LEU A 136 -15.03 -17.51 -1.56
CA LEU A 136 -15.81 -17.57 -2.79
C LEU A 136 -15.55 -18.88 -3.55
N LEU A 137 -14.28 -19.26 -3.68
CA LEU A 137 -13.92 -20.55 -4.28
C LEU A 137 -14.52 -21.72 -3.50
N SER A 138 -14.44 -21.71 -2.17
CA SER A 138 -15.01 -22.77 -1.32
C SER A 138 -16.52 -22.92 -1.47
N VAL A 139 -17.26 -21.81 -1.61
CA VAL A 139 -18.71 -21.83 -1.85
C VAL A 139 -19.05 -22.41 -3.22
N ILE A 140 -18.26 -22.08 -4.25
CA ILE A 140 -18.44 -22.59 -5.62
C ILE A 140 -18.16 -24.09 -5.69
N TYR A 141 -17.07 -24.57 -5.07
CA TYR A 141 -16.69 -25.98 -5.11
C TYR A 141 -17.52 -26.86 -4.16
N PHE A 142 -18.03 -26.33 -3.04
CA PHE A 142 -18.79 -27.08 -2.05
C PHE A 142 -20.16 -26.44 -1.74
N PRO A 143 -21.12 -26.48 -2.68
CA PRO A 143 -22.41 -25.80 -2.54
C PRO A 143 -23.31 -26.34 -1.42
N PHE A 144 -23.01 -27.53 -0.87
CA PHE A 144 -23.82 -28.19 0.17
C PHE A 144 -23.30 -28.00 1.62
N ARG A 145 -22.25 -27.21 1.85
CA ARG A 145 -21.65 -27.05 3.18
C ARG A 145 -22.46 -26.03 4.02
N THR A 146 -23.41 -26.52 4.82
CA THR A 146 -24.45 -25.73 5.52
C THR A 146 -24.10 -25.23 6.92
N LYS A 147 -22.93 -25.55 7.47
CA LYS A 147 -22.45 -24.92 8.71
C LYS A 147 -20.99 -24.50 8.61
N SER A 148 -20.77 -23.20 8.38
CA SER A 148 -19.47 -22.56 8.48
C SER A 148 -19.34 -21.91 9.85
N ASN A 149 -18.38 -22.37 10.66
CA ASN A 149 -18.02 -21.74 11.93
C ASN A 149 -17.13 -20.52 11.66
N TRP A 150 -17.71 -19.45 11.11
CA TRP A 150 -16.97 -18.26 10.66
C TRP A 150 -16.19 -17.57 11.80
N LYS A 151 -16.65 -17.74 13.04
CA LYS A 151 -15.96 -17.32 14.28
C LYS A 151 -14.54 -17.88 14.43
N PHE A 152 -14.20 -18.99 13.78
CA PHE A 152 -12.85 -19.57 13.83
C PHE A 152 -11.84 -18.78 12.99
N TYR A 153 -12.29 -18.05 11.97
CA TYR A 153 -11.43 -17.28 11.06
C TYR A 153 -11.24 -15.81 11.50
N LEU A 154 -12.10 -15.31 12.39
CA LEU A 154 -11.99 -14.01 13.04
C LEU A 154 -10.63 -13.72 13.70
N PRO A 155 -10.00 -14.64 14.45
CA PRO A 155 -8.63 -14.45 14.95
C PRO A 155 -7.65 -14.31 13.78
N ILE A 156 -7.67 -15.20 12.79
CA ILE A 156 -6.72 -15.18 11.65
C ILE A 156 -6.73 -13.85 10.86
N ILE A 157 -7.84 -13.11 10.87
CA ILE A 157 -7.99 -11.81 10.20
C ILE A 157 -7.47 -10.64 11.06
N PHE A 158 -7.52 -10.75 12.39
CA PHE A 158 -7.12 -9.71 13.35
C PHE A 158 -5.83 -10.03 14.16
N GLY A 159 -5.33 -11.27 14.09
CA GLY A 159 -4.25 -11.83 14.92
C GLY A 159 -4.12 -13.36 14.79
#